data_AF-A0A7W1KRW0-F1
#
_entry.id   AF-A0A7W1KRW0-F1
#
_cell.length_a   1.000
_cell.length_b   1.000
_cell.length_c   1.000
_cell.angle_alpha   90.00
_cell.angle_beta   90.00
_cell.angle_gamma   90.00
#
_symmetry.space_group_name_H-M   'P 1'
#
loop_
_entity.id
_entity.type
_entity.pdbx_description
1 polymer ?
#
loop_
_entity_poly.entity_id
_entity_poly.type
_entity_poly.pdbx_seq_one_letter_code
_entity_poly.pdbx_strand_id
1 'polypeptide(L)'
;GFGIIATSGTAATLAAAGVPVTRVFKLREGRPHVLDRITNGDVQLIINTPSGKIPREDELKMRSGARSNKIPIITTMRAAHASVTGIRALQSHGVSVKSLQEYHAMEREQKETPNVECQV
;
A
#
# COMPACT_ATOMS: atom_id res chain seq x y z
N GLY A 1 -1.95 -12.36 -8.84
CA GLY A 1 -2.07 -10.90 -8.63
C GLY A 1 -3.03 -10.62 -7.49
N PHE A 2 -3.30 -9.35 -7.18
CA PHE A 2 -4.28 -8.98 -6.15
C PHE A 2 -5.69 -8.96 -6.73
N GLY A 3 -6.67 -9.46 -5.99
CA GLY A 3 -8.09 -9.15 -6.23
C GLY A 3 -8.44 -7.80 -5.59
N ILE A 4 -9.33 -7.03 -6.22
CA ILE A 4 -9.74 -5.72 -5.69
C ILE A 4 -11.18 -5.80 -5.20
N ILE A 5 -11.39 -5.41 -3.94
CA ILE A 5 -12.72 -5.11 -3.42
C ILE A 5 -12.80 -3.62 -3.08
N ALA A 6 -13.94 -2.98 -3.37
CA ALA A 6 -14.08 -1.54 -3.16
C ALA A 6 -15.50 -1.13 -2.77
N THR A 7 -15.62 -0.06 -2.00
CA THR A 7 -16.93 0.55 -1.72
C THR A 7 -17.53 1.15 -2.99
N SER A 8 -18.85 1.37 -2.99
CA SER A 8 -19.64 1.76 -4.17
C SER A 8 -18.99 2.81 -5.08
N GLY A 9 -18.57 3.95 -4.52
CA GLY A 9 -17.97 5.05 -5.30
C GLY A 9 -16.67 4.65 -5.99
N THR A 10 -15.74 4.05 -5.23
CA THR A 10 -14.45 3.59 -5.78
C THR A 10 -14.62 2.43 -6.76
N ALA A 11 -15.54 1.51 -6.49
CA ALA A 11 -15.86 0.40 -7.39
C ALA A 11 -16.36 0.91 -8.74
N ALA A 12 -17.24 1.93 -8.74
CA ALA A 12 -17.73 2.54 -9.97
C ALA A 12 -16.59 3.19 -10.79
N THR A 13 -15.70 3.95 -10.14
CA THR A 13 -14.54 4.57 -10.80
C THR A 13 -13.60 3.53 -11.42
N LEU A 14 -13.30 2.45 -10.68
CA LEU A 14 -12.43 1.37 -11.17
C LEU A 14 -13.06 0.59 -12.32
N ALA A 15 -14.34 0.25 -12.21
CA ALA A 15 -15.06 -0.45 -13.26
C ALA A 15 -15.16 0.39 -14.54
N ALA A 16 -15.39 1.70 -14.42
CA ALA A 16 -15.39 2.62 -15.57
C ALA A 16 -14.02 2.70 -16.26
N ALA A 17 -12.93 2.46 -15.54
CA ALA A 17 -11.58 2.37 -16.09
C ALA A 17 -11.22 0.95 -16.61
N GLY A 18 -12.17 0.01 -16.62
CA GLY A 18 -11.96 -1.37 -17.08
C GLY A 18 -11.21 -2.26 -16.08
N VAL A 19 -11.07 -1.83 -14.82
CA VAL A 19 -10.38 -2.60 -13.78
C VAL A 19 -11.37 -3.56 -13.10
N PRO A 20 -11.11 -4.88 -13.09
CA PRO A 20 -11.95 -5.84 -12.38
C PRO A 20 -12.01 -5.52 -10.88
N VAL A 21 -13.21 -5.34 -10.34
CA VAL A 21 -13.43 -4.97 -8.94
C VAL A 21 -14.73 -5.57 -8.42
N THR A 22 -14.70 -6.11 -7.21
CA THR A 22 -15.89 -6.59 -6.51
C THR A 22 -16.38 -5.52 -5.55
N ARG A 23 -17.63 -5.09 -5.70
CA ARG A 23 -18.23 -4.12 -4.79
C ARG A 23 -18.44 -4.74 -3.39
N VAL A 24 -18.15 -3.97 -2.34
CA VAL A 24 -18.44 -4.31 -0.93
C VAL A 24 -19.23 -3.19 -0.26
N PHE A 25 -20.12 -3.54 0.68
CA PHE A 25 -20.90 -2.57 1.44
C PHE A 25 -20.07 -1.89 2.54
N LYS A 26 -20.35 -0.61 2.79
CA LYS A 26 -19.96 0.03 4.07
C LYS A 26 -20.75 -0.57 5.22
N LEU A 27 -20.29 -0.35 6.46
CA LEU A 27 -20.92 -0.92 7.67
C LEU A 27 -22.43 -0.61 7.77
N ARG A 28 -22.85 0.57 7.31
CA ARG A 28 -24.26 1.02 7.35
C ARG A 28 -25.08 0.63 6.12
N GLU A 29 -24.47 0.04 5.10
CA GLU A 29 -25.11 -0.22 3.79
C GLU A 29 -25.68 -1.64 3.66
N GLY A 30 -25.27 -2.60 4.50
CA GLY A 30 -25.77 -3.98 4.46
C GLY A 30 -24.67 -5.03 4.66
N ARG A 31 -24.93 -6.28 4.24
CA ARG A 31 -23.97 -7.41 4.30
C ARG A 31 -23.79 -8.10 2.94
N PRO A 32 -22.60 -8.64 2.63
CA PRO A 32 -21.38 -8.58 3.44
C PRO A 32 -20.72 -7.18 3.37
N HIS A 33 -20.33 -6.63 4.52
CA HIS A 33 -19.62 -5.34 4.60
C HIS A 33 -18.10 -5.52 4.79
N VAL A 34 -17.34 -4.43 4.69
CA VAL A 34 -15.86 -4.45 4.78
C VAL A 34 -15.35 -5.19 6.03
N LEU A 35 -15.98 -5.00 7.20
CA LEU A 35 -15.54 -5.69 8.42
C LEU A 35 -15.79 -7.22 8.39
N ASP A 36 -16.80 -7.69 7.65
CA ASP A 36 -17.03 -9.12 7.46
C ASP A 36 -15.91 -9.71 6.61
N ARG A 37 -15.53 -9.01 5.54
CA ARG A 37 -14.40 -9.39 4.66
C ARG A 37 -13.07 -9.43 5.41
N ILE A 38 -12.84 -8.45 6.29
CA ILE A 38 -11.66 -8.44 7.17
C ILE A 38 -11.66 -9.67 8.09
N THR A 39 -12.78 -9.95 8.75
CA THR A 39 -12.90 -11.04 9.73
C THR A 39 -12.78 -12.42 9.06
N ASN A 40 -13.27 -12.56 7.83
CA ASN A 40 -13.18 -13.80 7.06
C ASN A 40 -11.78 -14.04 6.46
N GLY A 41 -10.84 -13.09 6.58
CA GLY A 41 -9.51 -13.20 5.99
C GLY A 41 -9.44 -12.88 4.49
N ASP A 42 -10.53 -12.34 3.91
CA ASP A 42 -10.61 -11.99 2.48
C ASP A 42 -9.72 -10.79 2.12
N VAL A 43 -9.22 -10.04 3.10
CA VAL A 43 -8.47 -8.79 2.91
C VAL A 43 -7.05 -8.91 3.47
N GLN A 44 -6.04 -8.63 2.63
CA GLN A 44 -4.62 -8.67 3.02
C GLN A 44 -3.95 -7.29 3.02
N LEU A 45 -4.59 -6.28 2.42
CA LEU A 45 -4.12 -4.90 2.38
C LEU A 45 -5.32 -3.95 2.24
N ILE A 46 -5.31 -2.84 2.97
CA ILE A 46 -6.34 -1.81 2.87
C ILE A 46 -5.70 -0.49 2.40
N ILE A 47 -6.29 0.11 1.37
CA ILE A 47 -6.01 1.50 0.97
C ILE A 47 -7.24 2.32 1.28
N ASN A 48 -7.11 3.26 2.22
CA ASN A 48 -8.17 4.15 2.63
C ASN A 48 -7.64 5.58 2.68
N THR A 49 -7.92 6.37 1.66
CA THR A 49 -7.51 7.77 1.56
C THR A 49 -8.64 8.68 2.03
N PRO A 50 -8.70 9.07 3.31
CA PRO A 50 -9.77 9.92 3.80
C PRO A 50 -9.66 11.30 3.14
N SER A 51 -10.78 11.80 2.61
CA SER A 51 -10.95 13.19 2.20
C SER A 51 -11.74 13.93 3.28
N GLY A 52 -11.04 14.55 4.24
CA GLY A 52 -11.65 15.33 5.33
C GLY A 52 -10.96 15.16 6.68
N LYS A 53 -11.23 16.09 7.62
CA LYS A 53 -10.62 16.10 8.96
C LYS A 53 -11.28 15.13 9.96
N ILE A 54 -12.53 14.75 9.73
CA ILE A 54 -13.32 13.95 10.68
C ILE A 54 -13.43 12.52 10.13
N PRO A 55 -12.76 11.54 10.76
CA PRO A 55 -12.97 10.14 10.44
C PRO A 55 -14.42 9.77 10.76
N ARG A 56 -15.09 9.11 9.83
CA ARG A 56 -16.44 8.58 10.12
C ARG A 56 -16.32 7.47 11.16
N GLU A 57 -17.33 7.31 12.01
CA GLU A 57 -17.37 6.24 13.02
C GLU A 57 -17.07 4.85 12.42
N ASP A 58 -17.58 4.59 11.22
CA ASP A 58 -17.35 3.36 10.46
C ASP A 58 -15.86 3.15 10.12
N GLU A 59 -15.12 4.24 9.91
CA GLU A 59 -13.69 4.22 9.60
C GLU A 59 -12.85 3.83 10.83
N LEU A 60 -13.27 4.27 12.02
CA LEU A 60 -12.64 3.86 13.28
C LEU A 60 -12.82 2.35 13.50
N LYS A 61 -14.04 1.84 13.32
CA LYS A 61 -14.34 0.39 13.45
C LYS A 61 -13.53 -0.43 12.45
N MET A 62 -13.45 0.02 11.19
CA MET A 62 -12.64 -0.64 10.16
C MET A 62 -11.15 -0.66 10.51
N ARG A 63 -10.59 0.48 10.94
CA ARG A 63 -9.17 0.58 11.34
C ARG A 63 -8.84 -0.31 12.53
N SER A 64 -9.73 -0.35 13.53
CA SER A 64 -9.59 -1.27 14.67
C SER A 64 -9.66 -2.74 14.25
N GLY A 65 -10.63 -3.12 13.40
CA GLY A 65 -10.75 -4.47 12.89
C GLY A 65 -9.53 -4.92 12.07
N ALA A 66 -9.02 -4.04 11.20
CA ALA A 66 -7.81 -4.30 10.44
C ALA A 66 -6.58 -4.47 11.34
N ARG A 67 -6.41 -3.62 12.37
CA ARG A 67 -5.34 -3.76 13.36
C ARG A 67 -5.41 -5.10 14.10
N SER A 68 -6.60 -5.49 14.57
CA SER A 68 -6.80 -6.77 15.27
C SER A 68 -6.45 -7.97 14.38
N ASN A 69 -6.68 -7.86 13.08
CA ASN A 69 -6.35 -8.90 12.09
C ASN A 69 -4.95 -8.74 11.46
N LYS A 70 -4.12 -7.83 11.97
CA LYS A 70 -2.76 -7.56 11.46
C LYS A 70 -2.71 -7.19 9.97
N ILE A 71 -3.77 -6.55 9.47
CA ILE A 71 -3.87 -6.11 8.08
C ILE A 71 -3.24 -4.71 7.97
N PRO A 72 -2.24 -4.51 7.10
CA PRO A 72 -1.65 -3.20 6.85
C PRO A 72 -2.68 -2.23 6.24
N ILE A 73 -2.65 -0.98 6.70
CA ILE A 73 -3.51 0.10 6.21
C ILE A 73 -2.64 1.22 5.65
N ILE A 74 -2.93 1.61 4.41
CA ILE A 74 -2.30 2.72 3.71
C ILE A 74 -3.30 3.86 3.63
N THR A 75 -2.91 5.03 4.14
CA THR A 75 -3.81 6.19 4.25
C THR A 75 -3.56 7.29 3.23
N THR A 76 -2.54 7.16 2.39
CA THR A 76 -2.18 8.16 1.38
C THR A 76 -1.86 7.51 0.04
N MET A 77 -2.17 8.20 -1.05
CA MET A 77 -1.81 7.72 -2.40
C MET A 77 -0.30 7.63 -2.60
N ARG A 78 0.48 8.51 -1.97
CA ARG A 78 1.96 8.47 -2.03
C ARG A 78 2.50 7.19 -1.41
N ALA A 79 2.00 6.82 -0.23
CA ALA A 79 2.37 5.56 0.41
C ALA A 79 1.88 4.35 -0.41
N ALA A 80 0.69 4.41 -0.99
CA ALA A 80 0.19 3.34 -1.87
C ALA A 80 1.11 3.12 -3.08
N HIS A 81 1.54 4.20 -3.73
CA HIS A 81 2.50 4.14 -4.84
C HIS A 81 3.84 3.54 -4.41
N ALA A 82 4.40 4.01 -3.28
CA ALA A 82 5.65 3.46 -2.74
C ALA A 82 5.53 1.97 -2.40
N SER A 83 4.41 1.52 -1.83
CA SER A 83 4.15 0.11 -1.54
C SER A 83 4.11 -0.74 -2.81
N VAL A 84 3.45 -0.27 -3.88
CA VAL A 84 3.45 -0.98 -5.18
C VAL A 84 4.86 -1.08 -5.76
N THR A 85 5.64 0.00 -5.70
CA THR A 85 7.04 -0.03 -6.14
C THR A 85 7.88 -1.02 -5.32
N GLY A 86 7.71 -1.05 -4.00
CA GLY A 86 8.38 -2.00 -3.12
C GLY A 86 8.01 -3.45 -3.41
N ILE A 87 6.71 -3.74 -3.57
CA ILE A 87 6.23 -5.08 -3.95
C ILE A 87 6.84 -5.52 -5.28
N ARG A 88 6.88 -4.62 -6.28
CA ARG A 88 7.49 -4.91 -7.58
C ARG A 88 9.00 -5.18 -7.46
N ALA A 89 9.73 -4.36 -6.71
CA ALA A 89 11.16 -4.54 -6.50
C ALA A 89 11.48 -5.88 -5.83
N LEU A 90 10.69 -6.27 -4.82
CA LEU A 90 10.82 -7.56 -4.14
C LEU A 90 10.55 -8.74 -5.08
N GLN A 91 9.57 -8.62 -5.97
CA GLN A 91 9.27 -9.65 -6.97
C GLN A 91 10.38 -9.79 -8.01
N SER A 92 11.02 -8.69 -8.41
CA SER A 92 12.06 -8.70 -9.46
C SER A 92 13.45 -9.09 -8.95
N HIS A 93 13.84 -8.62 -7.77
CA HIS A 93 15.24 -8.68 -7.29
C HIS A 93 15.41 -9.46 -5.99
N GLY A 94 14.33 -9.89 -5.34
CA GLY A 94 14.40 -10.51 -4.02
C GLY A 94 14.84 -9.55 -2.92
N VAL A 95 15.35 -10.11 -1.82
CA VAL A 95 15.88 -9.34 -0.67
C VAL A 95 17.38 -9.61 -0.56
N SER A 96 18.18 -8.56 -0.61
CA SER A 96 19.61 -8.61 -0.27
C SER A 96 19.85 -7.95 1.08
N VAL A 97 20.79 -8.48 1.84
CA VAL A 97 21.22 -7.90 3.12
C VAL A 97 22.54 -7.20 2.92
N LYS A 98 22.70 -6.03 3.54
CA LYS A 98 23.95 -5.29 3.61
C LYS A 98 24.06 -4.64 4.98
N SER A 99 25.21 -4.79 5.61
CA SER A 99 25.56 -4.19 6.89
C SER A 99 25.77 -2.69 6.75
N LEU A 100 25.61 -1.96 7.86
CA LEU A 100 25.85 -0.52 7.87
C LEU A 100 27.30 -0.18 7.49
N GLN A 101 28.24 -1.04 7.88
CA GLN A 101 29.66 -0.90 7.56
C GLN A 101 29.92 -0.98 6.05
N GLU A 102 29.27 -1.91 5.35
CA GLU A 102 29.37 -2.04 3.90
C GLU A 102 28.79 -0.81 3.19
N TYR A 103 27.69 -0.22 3.69
CA TYR A 103 27.18 1.04 3.14
C TYR A 103 28.18 2.20 3.31
N HIS A 104 28.77 2.35 4.50
CA HIS A 104 29.77 3.40 4.74
C HIS A 104 31.05 3.21 3.92
N ALA A 105 31.47 1.96 3.66
CA ALA A 105 32.63 1.68 2.80
C ALA A 105 32.39 2.15 1.36
N MET A 106 31.20 1.88 0.80
CA MET A 106 30.85 2.33 -0.55
C MET A 106 30.79 3.86 -0.69
N GLU A 107 30.30 4.57 0.33
CA GLU A 107 30.29 6.04 0.33
C GLU A 107 31.71 6.62 0.34
N ARG A 108 32.67 5.95 0.99
CA ARG A 108 34.08 6.33 0.96
C ARG A 108 34.69 6.09 -0.42
N GLU A 109 34.43 4.93 -1.02
CA GLU A 109 34.89 4.60 -2.37
C GLU A 109 34.36 5.58 -3.44
N GLN A 110 33.10 6.02 -3.33
CA GLN A 110 32.51 7.02 -4.24
C GLN A 110 33.06 8.43 -4.05
N LYS A 111 33.55 8.78 -2.86
CA LYS A 111 34.25 10.05 -2.61
C LYS A 111 35.71 10.00 -3.05
N GLU A 112 36.29 8.81 -3.14
CA GLU A 112 37.69 8.59 -3.54
C GLU A 112 37.87 8.39 -5.05
N THR A 113 36.81 8.11 -5.82
CA THR A 113 36.86 8.24 -7.28
C THR A 113 37.01 9.71 -7.67
N PRO A 114 38.16 10.14 -8.25
CA PRO A 114 38.32 11.51 -8.69
C PRO A 114 37.33 11.79 -9.84
N ASN A 115 36.73 12.97 -9.84
CA ASN A 115 36.15 13.53 -11.06
C ASN A 115 37.25 13.54 -12.12
N VAL A 116 37.21 12.60 -13.06
CA VAL A 116 37.99 12.71 -14.28
C VAL A 116 37.33 13.84 -15.07
N GLU A 117 37.80 15.07 -14.84
CA GLU A 117 37.58 16.18 -15.75
C GLU A 117 38.06 15.73 -17.13
N CYS A 118 37.12 15.54 -18.04
CA CYS A 118 37.42 15.45 -19.46
C CYS A 118 37.76 16.87 -19.93
N GLN A 119 39.03 17.25 -19.78
CA GLN A 119 39.63 18.36 -20.51
C GLN A 119 40.50 17.77 -21.63
N VAL A 120 39.94 17.76 -22.85
CA VAL A 120 40.58 18.21 -24.12
C VAL A 120 39.51 18.28 -25.21
#